data_AF-A0A4R0RKZ7-F1
#
_entry.id   AF-A0A4R0RKZ7-F1
#
_cell.length_a   1.000
_cell.length_b   1.000
_cell.length_c   1.000
_cell.angle_alpha   90.00
_cell.angle_beta   90.00
_cell.angle_gamma   90.00
#
_symmetry.space_group_name_H-M   'P 1'
#
loop_
_entity.id
_entity.type
_entity.pdbx_description
1 polymer ?
#
loop_
_entity_poly.entity_id
_entity_poly.type
_entity_poly.pdbx_seq_one_letter_code
_entity_poly.pdbx_strand_id
1 'polypeptide(L)'
;MPQPVYEKCWIPIEANPEVSILCPSIPVLTYAVQKWSEKAGLVLSQHQFYDVLGFDEELLDLVPKPVKAVILLFPVLDQVDLKRDEEDARIAKDGQHPIDNTVVWIQQTIDNACGAMAILHALTNVTNVTLTPGSALADFIDDCKDKSGIQRAKILEQSEVFAKLHGEVAKEGQSEVPKLHEEVTGHYTCFVQAPSPPAREEGIEAPPGGMRLVELDGVLNHWSEQAGLKDAHFTDVYGLDQELLVMIPKPVHAVVLLFPITESSETRRRNDETRIFAEGQDPTIDSKVFWMKQTISNACGTMALLHAILNSGVQLGEDTRLGKFYKECKDKTPEERVKLLETTTLFSDMHEEAASSGQTAVPTDLATDLHFTCFVQANLGEGEPHLIELDGRRTGPVDRGASEDLLATAAAWIKSNYVESTTSIQFSMMALVGGPAKE
;
A
#
# COMPACT_ATOMS: atom_id res chain seq x y z
N MET A 1 2.87 22.61 15.18
CA MET A 1 3.90 23.64 15.50
C MET A 1 3.42 25.00 14.97
N PRO A 2 3.96 26.17 15.36
CA PRO A 2 3.65 27.41 14.63
C PRO A 2 4.04 27.22 13.16
N GLN A 3 3.22 27.72 12.23
CA GLN A 3 3.52 27.62 10.80
C GLN A 3 4.93 28.18 10.51
N PRO A 4 5.69 27.54 9.61
CA PRO A 4 7.03 28.01 9.26
C PRO A 4 6.95 29.46 8.76
N VAL A 5 7.67 30.36 9.43
CA VAL A 5 7.81 31.74 8.98
C VAL A 5 8.90 31.76 7.91
N TYR A 6 8.50 31.92 6.66
CA TYR A 6 9.41 32.00 5.52
C TYR A 6 9.90 33.44 5.30
N GLU A 7 11.19 33.62 5.02
CA GLU A 7 11.76 34.94 4.68
C GLU A 7 11.49 35.33 3.22
N LYS A 8 11.21 34.35 2.34
CA LYS A 8 10.91 34.55 0.91
C LYS A 8 9.63 33.84 0.50
N CYS A 9 8.95 34.40 -0.49
CA CYS A 9 7.73 33.84 -1.08
C CYS A 9 7.82 33.86 -2.60
N TRP A 10 7.50 32.73 -3.23
CA TRP A 10 7.41 32.58 -4.68
C TRP A 10 5.95 32.55 -5.13
N ILE A 11 5.72 32.80 -6.41
CA ILE A 11 4.39 32.67 -7.00
C ILE A 11 4.13 31.18 -7.21
N PRO A 12 3.03 30.59 -6.71
CA PRO A 12 2.76 29.17 -6.88
C PRO A 12 2.79 28.76 -8.36
N ILE A 13 3.32 27.57 -8.68
CA ILE A 13 3.45 27.12 -10.08
C ILE A 13 2.09 26.67 -10.66
N GLU A 14 1.17 26.27 -9.79
CA GLU A 14 -0.20 25.85 -10.02
C GLU A 14 -1.20 27.00 -10.08
N ALA A 15 -0.74 28.23 -9.82
CA ALA A 15 -1.56 29.44 -9.78
C ALA A 15 -2.32 29.75 -11.08
N ASN A 16 -2.12 28.96 -12.14
CA ASN A 16 -2.73 29.16 -13.43
C ASN A 16 -3.34 27.86 -14.00
N PRO A 17 -4.60 27.53 -13.64
CA PRO A 17 -5.29 26.35 -14.14
C PRO A 17 -5.68 26.43 -15.64
N GLU A 18 -5.50 27.56 -16.33
CA GLU A 18 -5.93 27.77 -17.73
C GLU A 18 -4.80 27.77 -18.78
N VAL A 19 -3.67 27.11 -18.53
CA VAL A 19 -2.68 26.83 -19.59
C VAL A 19 -3.21 25.82 -20.64
N SER A 20 -4.44 25.30 -20.47
CA SER A 20 -5.07 24.29 -21.32
C SER A 20 -5.46 24.77 -22.73
N ILE A 21 -5.53 26.08 -22.99
CA ILE A 21 -6.07 26.60 -24.26
C ILE A 21 -5.06 26.52 -25.42
N LEU A 22 -3.76 26.31 -25.16
CA LEU A 22 -2.73 26.28 -26.20
C LEU A 22 -2.38 24.88 -26.74
N CYS A 23 -2.78 23.80 -26.04
CA CYS A 23 -2.57 22.42 -26.52
C CYS A 23 -3.68 21.49 -25.96
N PRO A 24 -4.72 21.15 -26.75
CA PRO A 24 -5.84 20.31 -26.30
C PRO A 24 -5.45 18.86 -25.92
N SER A 25 -4.17 18.52 -26.01
CA SER A 25 -3.62 17.16 -25.91
C SER A 25 -2.73 16.95 -24.68
N ILE A 26 -2.43 17.99 -23.89
CA ILE A 26 -1.52 17.92 -22.74
C ILE A 26 -2.18 18.62 -21.53
N PRO A 27 -2.50 17.91 -20.44
CA PRO A 27 -3.01 18.52 -19.22
C PRO A 27 -2.04 19.53 -18.58
N VAL A 28 -2.62 20.47 -17.82
CA VAL A 28 -1.99 21.72 -17.33
C VAL A 28 -0.75 21.50 -16.47
N LEU A 29 -0.74 20.41 -15.69
CA LEU A 29 0.33 20.09 -14.76
C LEU A 29 1.63 19.71 -15.48
N THR A 30 1.54 18.82 -16.47
CA THR A 30 2.70 18.40 -17.26
C THR A 30 3.38 19.59 -17.92
N TYR A 31 2.63 20.54 -18.49
CA TYR A 31 3.24 21.66 -19.20
C TYR A 31 4.09 22.56 -18.29
N ALA A 32 3.55 22.98 -17.14
CA ALA A 32 4.27 23.87 -16.22
C ALA A 32 5.52 23.18 -15.63
N VAL A 33 5.37 21.92 -15.22
CA VAL A 33 6.47 21.09 -14.69
C VAL A 33 7.54 20.86 -15.76
N GLN A 34 7.14 20.50 -16.98
CA GLN A 34 8.06 20.22 -18.07
C GLN A 34 8.81 21.49 -18.50
N LYS A 35 8.12 22.63 -18.60
CA LYS A 35 8.74 23.90 -18.99
C LYS A 35 9.68 24.45 -17.93
N TRP A 36 9.31 24.34 -16.66
CA TRP A 36 10.21 24.66 -15.54
C TRP A 36 11.47 23.80 -15.63
N SER A 37 11.31 22.50 -15.85
CA SER A 37 12.42 21.55 -15.95
C SER A 37 13.33 21.84 -17.15
N GLU A 38 12.76 22.13 -18.32
CA GLU A 38 13.51 22.50 -19.52
C GLU A 38 14.31 23.78 -19.31
N LYS A 39 13.69 24.84 -18.76
CA LYS A 39 14.39 26.09 -18.42
C LYS A 39 15.49 25.87 -17.39
N ALA A 40 15.31 24.91 -16.48
CA ALA A 40 16.30 24.59 -15.46
C ALA A 40 17.48 23.80 -16.05
N GLY A 41 17.31 23.17 -17.22
CA GLY A 41 18.36 22.48 -17.96
C GLY A 41 18.04 21.07 -18.40
N LEU A 42 16.84 20.54 -18.14
CA LEU A 42 16.44 19.19 -18.51
C LEU A 42 16.45 19.00 -20.03
N VAL A 43 17.12 17.96 -20.51
CA VAL A 43 17.11 17.58 -21.92
C VAL A 43 15.85 16.75 -22.21
N LEU A 44 14.81 17.41 -22.73
CA LEU A 44 13.49 16.79 -22.97
C LEU A 44 13.51 15.60 -23.93
N SER A 45 14.53 15.45 -24.78
CA SER A 45 14.65 14.26 -25.64
C SER A 45 15.06 12.99 -24.87
N GLN A 46 15.44 13.11 -23.60
CA GLN A 46 15.90 11.98 -22.75
C GLN A 46 14.94 11.72 -21.59
N HIS A 47 14.37 12.77 -21.00
CA HIS A 47 13.49 12.68 -19.84
C HIS A 47 12.34 13.68 -19.98
N GLN A 48 11.13 13.23 -19.67
CA GLN A 48 9.91 14.02 -19.75
C GLN A 48 8.99 13.70 -18.59
N PHE A 49 8.08 14.62 -18.27
CA PHE A 49 6.98 14.38 -17.36
C PHE A 49 5.73 14.01 -18.16
N TYR A 50 4.92 13.12 -17.59
CA TYR A 50 3.66 12.68 -18.14
C TYR A 50 2.61 12.73 -17.05
N ASP A 51 1.39 13.12 -17.40
CA ASP A 51 0.28 13.06 -16.46
C ASP A 51 -0.11 11.61 -16.18
N VAL A 52 -0.38 11.32 -14.92
CA VAL A 52 -1.05 10.09 -14.50
C VAL A 52 -2.54 10.36 -14.57
N LEU A 53 -3.22 9.77 -15.54
CA LEU A 53 -4.64 10.03 -15.80
C LEU A 53 -5.58 9.31 -14.82
N GLY A 54 -5.08 8.28 -14.14
CA GLY A 54 -5.77 7.51 -13.12
C GLY A 54 -4.86 6.47 -12.49
N PHE A 55 -5.35 5.80 -11.45
CA PHE A 55 -4.60 4.82 -10.66
C PHE A 55 -4.92 3.37 -11.01
N ASP A 56 -5.89 3.14 -11.90
CA ASP A 56 -6.10 1.81 -12.45
C ASP A 56 -4.96 1.42 -13.41
N GLU A 57 -4.73 0.12 -13.52
CA GLU A 57 -3.63 -0.46 -14.29
C GLU A 57 -3.63 -0.03 -15.75
N GLU A 58 -4.81 0.06 -16.39
CA GLU A 58 -4.95 0.47 -17.79
C GLU A 58 -4.44 1.91 -17.99
N LEU A 59 -4.79 2.83 -17.09
CA LEU A 59 -4.33 4.22 -17.15
C LEU A 59 -2.86 4.39 -16.71
N LEU A 60 -2.38 3.57 -15.77
CA LEU A 60 -0.98 3.56 -15.37
C LEU A 60 -0.07 3.05 -16.50
N ASP A 61 -0.54 2.08 -17.29
CA ASP A 61 0.19 1.54 -18.44
C ASP A 61 0.34 2.52 -19.61
N LEU A 62 -0.47 3.58 -19.64
CA LEU A 62 -0.29 4.69 -20.58
C LEU A 62 0.95 5.54 -20.27
N VAL A 63 1.47 5.47 -19.03
CA VAL A 63 2.65 6.23 -18.61
C VAL A 63 3.92 5.55 -19.15
N PRO A 64 4.77 6.26 -19.91
CA PRO A 64 5.99 5.66 -20.46
C PRO A 64 6.94 5.16 -19.36
N LYS A 65 7.30 3.87 -19.46
CA LYS A 65 8.22 3.19 -18.56
C LYS A 65 9.67 3.27 -19.09
N PRO A 66 10.70 3.30 -18.21
CA PRO A 66 10.61 3.22 -16.75
C PRO A 66 10.26 4.58 -16.11
N VAL A 67 9.37 4.55 -15.12
CA VAL A 67 9.07 5.70 -14.26
C VAL A 67 10.20 5.88 -13.25
N LYS A 68 10.72 7.10 -13.10
CA LYS A 68 11.90 7.39 -12.26
C LYS A 68 11.60 8.24 -11.02
N ALA A 69 10.51 9.00 -11.06
CA ALA A 69 9.99 9.81 -9.96
C ALA A 69 8.50 10.09 -10.22
N VAL A 70 7.74 10.35 -9.16
CA VAL A 70 6.32 10.72 -9.23
C VAL A 70 6.10 12.02 -8.47
N ILE A 71 5.45 12.99 -9.10
CA ILE A 71 5.04 14.25 -8.46
C ILE A 71 3.53 14.18 -8.22
N LEU A 72 3.12 14.44 -6.99
CA LEU A 72 1.71 14.49 -6.60
C LEU A 72 1.33 15.90 -6.17
N LEU A 73 0.29 16.43 -6.81
CA LEU A 73 -0.43 17.62 -6.35
C LEU A 73 -1.66 17.17 -5.58
N PHE A 74 -1.81 17.60 -4.33
CA PHE A 74 -2.94 17.24 -3.48
C PHE A 74 -3.47 18.46 -2.72
N PRO A 75 -4.76 18.49 -2.35
CA PRO A 75 -5.31 19.59 -1.57
C PRO A 75 -4.75 19.57 -0.14
N VAL A 76 -4.36 20.74 0.37
CA VAL A 76 -3.98 20.88 1.79
C VAL A 76 -5.26 20.92 2.62
N LEU A 77 -5.44 19.89 3.43
CA LEU A 77 -6.53 19.80 4.41
C LEU A 77 -5.93 19.85 5.80
N ASP A 78 -6.62 20.46 6.77
CA ASP A 78 -6.18 20.51 8.17
C ASP A 78 -5.76 19.13 8.72
N GLN A 79 -6.47 18.07 8.29
CA GLN A 79 -6.18 16.69 8.68
C GLN A 79 -4.81 16.21 8.16
N VAL A 80 -4.40 16.63 6.97
CA VAL A 80 -3.11 16.27 6.38
C VAL A 80 -1.97 16.99 7.11
N ASP A 81 -2.17 18.27 7.45
CA ASP A 81 -1.20 19.03 8.25
C ASP A 81 -1.04 18.45 9.66
N LEU A 82 -2.14 18.05 10.30
CA LEU A 82 -2.08 17.38 11.61
C LEU A 82 -1.29 16.08 11.54
N LYS A 83 -1.56 15.22 10.55
CA LYS A 83 -0.80 13.98 10.35
C LYS A 83 0.68 14.22 10.09
N ARG A 84 1.02 15.26 9.32
CA ARG A 84 2.43 15.66 9.10
C ARG A 84 3.09 16.08 10.42
N ASP A 85 2.44 16.94 11.19
CA ASP A 85 2.96 17.42 12.48
C ASP A 85 3.14 16.27 13.49
N GLU A 86 2.22 15.31 13.52
CA GLU A 86 2.32 14.09 14.32
C GLU A 86 3.50 13.21 13.88
N GLU A 87 3.70 13.04 12.57
CA GLU A 87 4.81 12.26 12.00
C GLU A 87 6.16 12.93 12.27
N ASP A 88 6.27 14.25 12.11
CA ASP A 88 7.48 15.01 12.44
C ASP A 88 7.81 14.92 13.94
N ALA A 89 6.78 15.00 14.81
CA ALA A 89 6.95 14.85 16.25
C ALA A 89 7.41 13.42 16.63
N ARG A 90 6.86 12.40 15.96
CA ARG A 90 7.28 11.00 16.10
C ARG A 90 8.73 10.83 15.68
N ILE A 91 9.13 11.32 14.50
CA ILE A 91 10.51 11.23 14.00
C ILE A 91 11.48 11.96 14.94
N ALA A 92 11.11 13.12 15.48
CA ALA A 92 11.94 13.86 16.42
C ALA A 92 12.13 13.12 17.75
N LYS A 93 11.14 12.33 18.18
CA LYS A 93 11.15 11.59 19.45
C LYS A 93 11.80 10.22 19.33
N ASP A 94 11.39 9.46 18.32
CA ASP A 94 11.67 8.03 18.18
C ASP A 94 12.78 7.76 17.14
N GLY A 95 13.16 8.77 16.35
CA GLY A 95 14.16 8.68 15.29
C GLY A 95 13.55 8.43 13.91
N GLN A 96 14.30 8.80 12.86
CA GLN A 96 13.93 8.53 11.47
C GLN A 96 14.39 7.13 11.08
N HIS A 97 13.61 6.44 10.24
CA HIS A 97 14.08 5.21 9.60
C HIS A 97 15.37 5.46 8.82
N PRO A 98 16.26 4.47 8.69
CA PRO A 98 17.42 4.60 7.81
C PRO A 98 16.97 5.04 6.41
N ILE A 99 17.45 6.19 5.96
CA ILE A 99 17.27 6.69 4.59
C ILE A 99 18.60 6.49 3.87
N ASP A 100 18.53 6.02 2.63
CA ASP A 100 19.69 5.94 1.74
C ASP A 100 20.39 7.31 1.71
N ASN A 101 21.66 7.34 2.10
CA ASN A 101 22.43 8.58 2.21
C ASN A 101 22.72 9.23 0.85
N THR A 102 22.42 8.54 -0.26
CA THR A 102 22.48 9.08 -1.62
C THR A 102 21.25 9.91 -1.97
N VAL A 103 20.17 9.85 -1.19
CA VAL A 103 18.96 10.64 -1.43
C VAL A 103 19.25 12.12 -1.21
N VAL A 104 19.03 12.91 -2.26
CA VAL A 104 19.13 14.37 -2.24
C VAL A 104 17.81 14.95 -1.73
N TRP A 105 17.77 15.23 -0.43
CA TRP A 105 16.69 16.01 0.18
C TRP A 105 17.08 17.48 0.33
N ILE A 106 16.11 18.37 0.11
CA ILE A 106 16.23 19.83 0.21
C ILE A 106 15.05 20.33 1.05
N GLN A 107 15.33 21.06 2.14
CA GLN A 107 14.27 21.62 2.97
C GLN A 107 13.58 22.78 2.26
N GLN A 108 12.25 22.85 2.31
CA GLN A 108 11.54 24.03 1.82
C GLN A 108 11.71 25.18 2.83
N THR A 109 12.37 26.26 2.41
CA THR A 109 12.51 27.51 3.17
C THR A 109 11.90 28.72 2.45
N ILE A 110 11.25 28.47 1.31
CA ILE A 110 10.60 29.49 0.48
C ILE A 110 9.10 29.17 0.45
N ASP A 111 8.30 30.15 0.85
CA ASP A 111 6.85 30.08 0.82
C ASP A 111 6.35 29.89 -0.62
N ASN A 112 5.31 29.08 -0.80
CA ASN A 112 4.73 28.73 -2.12
C ASN A 112 5.71 28.12 -3.15
N ALA A 113 6.84 27.57 -2.70
CA ALA A 113 7.81 26.93 -3.60
C ALA A 113 7.60 25.42 -3.78
N CYS A 114 6.55 24.81 -3.19
CA CYS A 114 6.38 23.35 -3.13
C CYS A 114 6.44 22.67 -4.51
N GLY A 115 5.90 23.29 -5.56
CA GLY A 115 6.01 22.78 -6.94
C GLY A 115 7.46 22.69 -7.42
N ALA A 116 8.26 23.75 -7.23
CA ALA A 116 9.69 23.71 -7.56
C ALA A 116 10.46 22.73 -6.69
N MET A 117 10.10 22.59 -5.42
CA MET A 117 10.70 21.61 -4.52
C MET A 117 10.48 20.18 -5.03
N ALA A 118 9.26 19.85 -5.44
CA ALA A 118 8.94 18.54 -5.98
C ALA A 118 9.71 18.24 -7.27
N ILE A 119 9.86 19.22 -8.17
CA ILE A 119 10.64 19.05 -9.41
C ILE A 119 12.13 18.87 -9.10
N LEU A 120 12.68 19.66 -8.17
CA LEU A 120 14.07 19.52 -7.74
C LEU A 120 14.31 18.16 -7.10
N HIS A 121 13.46 17.71 -6.17
CA HIS A 121 13.58 16.38 -5.57
C HIS A 121 13.48 15.28 -6.61
N ALA A 122 12.59 15.39 -7.60
CA ALA A 122 12.52 14.44 -8.70
C ALA A 122 13.84 14.40 -9.48
N LEU A 123 14.26 15.53 -10.06
CA LEU A 123 15.39 15.57 -10.99
C LEU A 123 16.74 15.30 -10.32
N THR A 124 16.92 15.67 -9.04
CA THR A 124 18.18 15.43 -8.33
C THR A 124 18.36 13.99 -7.85
N ASN A 125 17.28 13.20 -7.77
CA ASN A 125 17.32 11.80 -7.35
C ASN A 125 17.13 10.80 -8.50
N VAL A 126 16.84 11.27 -9.73
CA VAL A 126 16.79 10.42 -10.92
C VAL A 126 18.21 10.03 -11.36
N THR A 127 18.49 8.73 -11.38
CA THR A 127 19.76 8.20 -11.91
C THR A 127 19.90 8.54 -13.41
N ASN A 128 21.07 9.07 -13.78
CA ASN A 128 21.40 9.49 -15.14
C ASN A 128 20.42 10.53 -15.73
N VAL A 129 19.93 11.48 -14.93
CA VAL A 129 19.24 12.65 -15.50
C VAL A 129 20.16 13.36 -16.50
N THR A 130 19.68 13.61 -17.71
CA THR A 130 20.47 14.30 -18.73
C THR A 130 20.18 15.80 -18.66
N LEU A 131 21.18 16.56 -18.25
CA LEU A 131 21.11 18.02 -18.14
C LEU A 131 22.03 18.68 -19.17
N THR A 132 21.61 19.84 -19.65
CA THR A 132 22.46 20.70 -20.46
C THR A 132 23.66 21.15 -19.61
N PRO A 133 24.91 20.98 -20.08
CA PRO A 133 26.09 21.42 -19.32
C PRO A 133 26.06 22.93 -19.02
N GLY A 134 26.36 23.32 -17.79
CA GLY A 134 26.31 24.71 -17.33
C GLY A 134 24.89 25.29 -17.21
N SER A 135 23.87 24.43 -17.15
CA SER A 135 22.51 24.84 -16.83
C SER A 135 22.34 25.09 -15.33
N ALA A 136 21.33 25.88 -14.96
CA ALA A 136 21.04 26.22 -13.58
C ALA A 136 20.92 24.98 -12.67
N LEU A 137 20.27 23.92 -13.16
CA LEU A 137 20.12 22.68 -12.42
C LEU A 137 21.40 21.86 -12.35
N ALA A 138 22.20 21.84 -13.41
CA ALA A 138 23.49 21.14 -13.40
C ALA A 138 24.45 21.78 -12.38
N ASP A 139 24.55 23.12 -12.39
CA ASP A 139 25.39 23.87 -11.45
C ASP A 139 24.87 23.73 -10.02
N PHE A 140 23.55 23.78 -9.82
CA PHE A 140 22.94 23.58 -8.50
C PHE A 140 23.20 22.18 -7.92
N ILE A 141 23.13 21.14 -8.75
CA ILE A 141 23.45 19.78 -8.32
C ILE A 141 24.92 19.70 -7.90
N ASP A 142 25.84 20.30 -8.67
CA ASP A 142 27.27 20.34 -8.34
C ASP A 142 27.51 21.05 -7.01
N ASP A 143 26.89 22.22 -6.82
CA ASP A 143 26.97 22.98 -5.58
C ASP A 143 26.40 22.20 -4.38
N CYS A 144 25.44 21.30 -4.58
CA CYS A 144 24.73 20.59 -3.51
C CYS A 144 25.36 19.26 -3.06
N LYS A 145 26.38 18.75 -3.76
CA LYS A 145 26.93 17.37 -3.58
C LYS A 145 27.21 16.98 -2.14
N ASP A 146 27.89 17.84 -1.38
CA ASP A 146 28.34 17.54 -0.01
C ASP A 146 27.59 18.34 1.08
N LYS A 147 26.39 18.83 0.75
CA LYS A 147 25.64 19.75 1.62
C LYS A 147 24.45 19.07 2.29
N SER A 148 24.14 19.47 3.51
CA SER A 148 22.92 19.03 4.20
C SER A 148 21.66 19.65 3.58
N GLY A 149 20.48 19.08 3.86
CA GLY A 149 19.22 19.58 3.30
C GLY A 149 18.95 21.06 3.55
N ILE A 150 19.30 21.57 4.73
CA ILE A 150 19.18 23.01 5.05
C ILE A 150 20.24 23.86 4.34
N GLN A 151 21.44 23.33 4.09
CA GLN A 151 22.47 24.06 3.32
C GLN A 151 22.09 24.14 1.83
N ARG A 152 21.53 23.07 1.27
CA ARG A 152 20.97 23.05 -0.09
C ARG A 152 19.81 24.05 -0.22
N ALA A 153 18.94 24.11 0.79
CA ALA A 153 17.84 25.09 0.85
C ALA A 153 18.35 26.53 0.80
N LYS A 154 19.39 26.87 1.56
CA LYS A 154 20.01 28.21 1.54
C LYS A 154 20.57 28.59 0.17
N ILE A 155 21.13 27.63 -0.57
CA ILE A 155 21.62 27.88 -1.94
C ILE A 155 20.45 28.19 -2.87
N LEU A 156 19.39 27.38 -2.79
CA LEU A 156 18.18 27.60 -3.58
C LEU A 156 17.57 28.96 -3.27
N GLU A 157 17.48 29.31 -1.99
CA GLU A 157 16.97 30.59 -1.51
C GLU A 157 17.79 31.77 -2.03
N GLN A 158 19.11 31.65 -2.12
CA GLN A 158 20.00 32.70 -2.63
C GLN A 158 20.10 32.75 -4.16
N SER A 159 19.52 31.78 -4.87
CA SER A 159 19.60 31.70 -6.33
C SER A 159 18.59 32.64 -7.00
N GLU A 160 19.10 33.75 -7.53
CA GLU A 160 18.33 34.65 -8.40
C GLU A 160 17.86 33.94 -9.68
N VAL A 161 18.63 32.94 -10.15
CA VAL A 161 18.33 32.18 -11.36
C VAL A 161 17.05 31.35 -11.18
N PHE A 162 16.94 30.59 -10.08
CA PHE A 162 15.73 29.82 -9.80
C PHE A 162 14.54 30.71 -9.48
N ALA A 163 14.73 31.80 -8.73
CA ALA A 163 13.66 32.75 -8.45
C ALA A 163 13.09 33.37 -9.73
N LYS A 164 13.97 33.76 -10.67
CA LYS A 164 13.57 34.31 -11.97
C LYS A 164 12.87 33.26 -12.82
N LEU A 165 13.45 32.06 -12.95
CA LEU A 165 12.90 30.96 -13.73
C LEU A 165 11.50 30.59 -13.23
N HIS A 166 11.36 30.38 -11.92
CA HIS A 166 10.09 30.06 -11.28
C HIS A 166 9.06 31.14 -11.54
N GLY A 167 9.44 32.41 -11.35
CA GLY A 167 8.58 33.56 -11.61
C GLY A 167 8.19 33.74 -13.08
N GLU A 168 9.02 33.32 -14.04
CA GLU A 168 8.67 33.32 -15.46
C GLU A 168 7.59 32.26 -15.75
N VAL A 169 7.79 31.01 -15.30
CA VAL A 169 6.84 29.92 -15.55
C VAL A 169 5.49 30.18 -14.87
N ALA A 170 5.51 30.65 -13.62
CA ALA A 170 4.27 30.95 -12.88
C ALA A 170 3.44 32.10 -13.52
N LYS A 171 4.04 32.97 -14.34
CA LYS A 171 3.38 34.10 -15.00
C LYS A 171 2.87 33.80 -16.41
N GLU A 172 3.20 32.64 -16.98
CA GLU A 172 2.95 32.36 -18.40
C GLU A 172 1.54 31.85 -18.71
N GLY A 173 0.70 31.59 -17.71
CA GLY A 173 -0.70 31.26 -17.96
C GLY A 173 -1.62 32.48 -18.10
N GLN A 174 -2.89 32.24 -18.43
CA GLN A 174 -3.85 33.30 -18.82
C GLN A 174 -4.68 33.86 -17.65
N SER A 175 -4.64 33.24 -16.47
CA SER A 175 -5.34 33.72 -15.27
C SER A 175 -4.58 34.83 -14.52
N GLU A 176 -5.29 35.61 -13.70
CA GLU A 176 -4.67 36.59 -12.80
C GLU A 176 -3.68 35.90 -11.84
N VAL A 177 -2.47 36.44 -11.78
CA VAL A 177 -1.43 35.94 -10.89
C VAL A 177 -1.82 36.23 -9.44
N PRO A 178 -1.92 35.21 -8.56
CA PRO A 178 -2.18 35.39 -7.14
C PRO A 178 -1.21 36.38 -6.51
N LYS A 179 -1.66 37.08 -5.48
CA LYS A 179 -0.78 38.00 -4.74
C LYS A 179 0.28 37.20 -3.99
N LEU A 180 1.44 37.83 -3.77
CA LEU A 180 2.45 37.29 -2.85
C LEU A 180 1.75 37.02 -1.49
N HIS A 181 1.91 35.81 -0.94
CA HIS A 181 1.25 35.32 0.29
C HIS A 181 -0.26 35.03 0.21
N GLU A 182 -0.82 34.85 -0.99
CA GLU A 182 -2.17 34.30 -1.10
C GLU A 182 -2.16 32.81 -0.72
N GLU A 183 -3.12 32.38 0.12
CA GLU A 183 -3.24 31.00 0.55
C GLU A 183 -3.59 30.11 -0.66
N VAL A 184 -2.67 29.22 -1.00
CA VAL A 184 -2.91 28.19 -2.01
C VAL A 184 -3.57 26.97 -1.39
N THR A 185 -4.51 26.39 -2.11
CA THR A 185 -5.25 25.21 -1.67
C THR A 185 -4.56 23.89 -2.01
N GLY A 186 -3.49 23.92 -2.83
CA GLY A 186 -2.75 22.75 -3.28
C GLY A 186 -1.32 22.67 -2.71
N HIS A 187 -0.80 21.46 -2.56
CA HIS A 187 0.60 21.20 -2.22
C HIS A 187 1.19 20.11 -3.10
N TYR A 188 2.45 20.31 -3.46
CA TYR A 188 3.23 19.34 -4.23
C TYR A 188 4.15 18.52 -3.33
N THR A 189 4.19 17.22 -3.57
CA THR A 189 5.21 16.32 -3.04
C THR A 189 5.83 15.47 -4.14
N CYS A 190 6.98 14.88 -3.85
CA CYS A 190 7.71 14.02 -4.78
C CYS A 190 8.03 12.67 -4.14
N PHE A 191 7.78 11.60 -4.87
CA PHE A 191 8.21 10.24 -4.55
C PHE A 191 9.33 9.83 -5.49
N VAL A 192 10.42 9.32 -4.92
CA VAL A 192 11.58 8.81 -5.67
C VAL A 192 11.98 7.44 -5.15
N GLN A 193 12.51 6.60 -6.04
CA GLN A 193 13.06 5.32 -5.66
C GLN A 193 14.50 5.52 -5.18
N ALA A 194 14.81 5.06 -3.96
CA ALA A 194 16.18 5.09 -3.43
C ALA A 194 17.10 4.18 -4.27
N PRO A 195 18.32 4.62 -4.66
CA PRO A 195 19.27 3.83 -5.46
C PRO A 195 19.70 2.52 -4.80
N SER A 196 19.72 2.46 -3.47
CA SER A 196 19.97 1.26 -2.68
C SER A 196 19.11 1.36 -1.42
N PRO A 197 17.89 0.78 -1.40
CA PRO A 197 17.08 0.81 -0.20
C PRO A 197 17.93 0.25 0.94
N PRO A 198 18.17 1.02 2.03
CA PRO A 198 18.86 0.45 3.18
C PRO A 198 18.06 -0.77 3.60
N ALA A 199 18.76 -1.86 3.94
CA ALA A 199 18.10 -3.03 4.52
C ALA A 199 17.22 -2.51 5.65
N ARG A 200 15.89 -2.61 5.50
CA ARG A 200 14.97 -2.24 6.57
C ARG A 200 15.32 -3.20 7.70
N GLU A 201 16.01 -2.69 8.73
CA GLU A 201 16.19 -3.45 9.96
C GLU A 201 14.80 -3.85 10.43
N GLU A 202 14.58 -5.15 10.56
CA GLU A 202 13.38 -5.72 11.17
C GLU A 202 13.32 -5.18 12.61
N GLY A 203 12.58 -4.10 12.84
CA GLY A 203 12.48 -3.58 14.21
C GLY A 203 11.95 -2.18 14.46
N ILE A 204 11.45 -1.41 13.48
CA ILE A 204 10.93 -0.07 13.77
C ILE A 204 9.54 0.14 13.16
N GLU A 205 8.59 0.52 14.02
CA GLU A 205 7.17 0.78 13.74
C GLU A 205 6.98 2.13 13.03
N ALA A 206 6.07 2.16 12.04
CA ALA A 206 5.58 3.38 11.40
C ALA A 206 4.27 3.86 12.10
N PRO A 207 3.71 5.03 11.75
CA PRO A 207 2.66 5.66 12.56
C PRO A 207 1.37 4.81 12.67
N PRO A 208 0.62 4.92 13.78
CA PRO A 208 -0.58 4.13 14.03
C PRO A 208 -1.65 4.36 12.96
N GLY A 209 -2.21 3.28 12.43
CA GLY A 209 -3.35 3.32 11.49
C GLY A 209 -2.97 3.26 9.99
N GLY A 210 -1.69 3.21 9.66
CA GLY A 210 -1.24 2.88 8.31
C GLY A 210 -1.20 1.36 8.09
N MET A 211 -1.71 0.88 6.96
CA MET A 211 -1.60 -0.51 6.54
C MET A 211 -0.46 -0.63 5.53
N ARG A 212 0.55 -1.46 5.80
CA ARG A 212 1.60 -1.76 4.82
C ARG A 212 1.06 -2.77 3.81
N LEU A 213 0.53 -2.24 2.72
CA LEU A 213 0.21 -3.02 1.52
C LEU A 213 1.51 -3.67 1.01
N VAL A 214 1.70 -4.94 1.35
CA VAL A 214 2.56 -5.83 0.57
C VAL A 214 1.63 -6.39 -0.50
N GLU A 215 1.95 -6.16 -1.78
CA GLU A 215 1.26 -6.81 -2.90
C GLU A 215 1.42 -8.33 -2.72
N LEU A 216 0.34 -8.97 -2.28
CA LEU A 216 0.28 -10.42 -2.05
C LEU A 216 -0.54 -11.12 -3.12
N ASP A 217 -1.31 -10.37 -3.89
CA ASP A 217 -2.21 -10.86 -4.92
C ASP A 217 -1.48 -11.73 -5.96
N GLY A 218 -0.31 -11.30 -6.46
CA GLY A 218 0.49 -12.08 -7.42
C GLY A 218 0.94 -13.43 -6.87
N VAL A 219 1.39 -13.48 -5.62
CA VAL A 219 1.87 -14.72 -4.97
C VAL A 219 0.70 -15.66 -4.65
N LEU A 220 -0.39 -15.12 -4.10
CA LEU A 220 -1.53 -15.90 -3.66
C LEU A 220 -2.42 -16.35 -4.83
N ASN A 221 -2.50 -15.57 -5.91
CA ASN A 221 -3.13 -15.99 -7.18
C ASN A 221 -2.31 -17.09 -7.86
N HIS A 222 -0.99 -16.93 -7.98
CA HIS A 222 -0.12 -17.97 -8.56
C HIS A 222 -0.28 -19.31 -7.82
N TRP A 223 -0.26 -19.28 -6.48
CA TRP A 223 -0.51 -20.49 -5.68
C TRP A 223 -1.92 -21.05 -5.96
N SER A 224 -2.95 -20.20 -5.97
CA SER A 224 -4.35 -20.63 -6.11
C SER A 224 -4.66 -21.23 -7.49
N GLU A 225 -4.09 -20.66 -8.55
CA GLU A 225 -4.21 -21.17 -9.92
C GLU A 225 -3.53 -22.53 -10.08
N GLN A 226 -2.30 -22.68 -9.56
CA GLN A 226 -1.63 -23.98 -9.50
C GLN A 226 -2.43 -25.01 -8.68
N ALA A 227 -3.15 -24.54 -7.65
CA ALA A 227 -4.03 -25.37 -6.82
C ALA A 227 -5.30 -25.79 -7.56
N GLY A 228 -5.67 -25.06 -8.62
CA GLY A 228 -6.78 -25.33 -9.53
C GLY A 228 -7.98 -24.39 -9.39
N LEU A 229 -7.80 -23.22 -8.80
CA LEU A 229 -8.79 -22.14 -8.82
C LEU A 229 -8.84 -21.53 -10.24
N LYS A 230 -10.04 -21.20 -10.74
CA LYS A 230 -10.24 -20.64 -12.09
C LYS A 230 -11.25 -19.51 -12.15
N ASP A 231 -12.40 -19.69 -11.50
CA ASP A 231 -13.55 -18.77 -11.59
C ASP A 231 -13.58 -17.72 -10.48
N ALA A 232 -12.46 -17.57 -9.75
CA ALA A 232 -12.26 -16.57 -8.70
C ALA A 232 -10.76 -16.27 -8.58
N HIS A 233 -10.44 -15.10 -8.03
CA HIS A 233 -9.07 -14.67 -7.78
C HIS A 233 -9.02 -13.78 -6.53
N PHE A 234 -7.84 -13.63 -5.96
CA PHE A 234 -7.59 -12.69 -4.89
C PHE A 234 -7.23 -11.31 -5.45
N THR A 235 -7.78 -10.28 -4.84
CA THR A 235 -7.43 -8.87 -5.09
C THR A 235 -7.05 -8.21 -3.79
N ASP A 236 -6.10 -7.28 -3.84
CA ASP A 236 -5.73 -6.49 -2.67
C ASP A 236 -6.88 -5.58 -2.24
N VAL A 237 -6.99 -5.37 -0.92
CA VAL A 237 -7.88 -4.38 -0.33
C VAL A 237 -7.07 -3.21 0.20
N TYR A 238 -7.13 -2.10 -0.54
CA TYR A 238 -6.28 -0.92 -0.32
C TYR A 238 -6.57 -0.16 0.97
N GLY A 239 -7.73 -0.37 1.60
CA GLY A 239 -8.05 0.19 2.90
C GLY A 239 -9.42 -0.21 3.41
N LEU A 240 -9.70 0.12 4.67
CA LEU A 240 -10.91 -0.30 5.39
C LEU A 240 -12.04 0.74 5.33
N ASP A 241 -11.81 1.88 4.69
CA ASP A 241 -12.81 2.92 4.51
C ASP A 241 -13.77 2.57 3.37
N GLN A 242 -15.04 2.95 3.50
CA GLN A 242 -16.11 2.54 2.58
C GLN A 242 -15.80 2.85 1.11
N GLU A 243 -15.16 3.99 0.84
CA GLU A 243 -14.78 4.42 -0.51
C GLU A 243 -13.80 3.43 -1.18
N LEU A 244 -12.87 2.88 -0.41
CA LEU A 244 -11.89 1.91 -0.88
C LEU A 244 -12.49 0.50 -1.01
N LEU A 245 -13.37 0.12 -0.07
CA LEU A 245 -14.05 -1.18 -0.11
C LEU A 245 -14.99 -1.33 -1.33
N VAL A 246 -15.56 -0.23 -1.82
CA VAL A 246 -16.44 -0.24 -3.01
C VAL A 246 -15.67 -0.56 -4.30
N MET A 247 -14.35 -0.38 -4.32
CA MET A 247 -13.51 -0.72 -5.47
C MET A 247 -13.30 -2.23 -5.65
N ILE A 248 -13.61 -3.03 -4.62
CA ILE A 248 -13.41 -4.48 -4.64
C ILE A 248 -14.48 -5.15 -5.50
N PRO A 249 -14.10 -5.91 -6.55
CA PRO A 249 -15.04 -6.65 -7.37
C PRO A 249 -15.96 -7.54 -6.56
N LYS A 250 -17.22 -7.65 -6.99
CA LYS A 250 -18.24 -8.49 -6.37
C LYS A 250 -18.56 -9.68 -7.30
N PRO A 251 -18.93 -10.85 -6.76
CA PRO A 251 -19.11 -11.15 -5.34
C PRO A 251 -17.78 -11.36 -4.59
N VAL A 252 -17.75 -11.03 -3.30
CA VAL A 252 -16.63 -11.36 -2.38
C VAL A 252 -16.98 -12.66 -1.64
N HIS A 253 -16.11 -13.65 -1.72
CA HIS A 253 -16.31 -14.98 -1.14
C HIS A 253 -15.56 -15.21 0.18
N ALA A 254 -14.41 -14.56 0.35
CA ALA A 254 -13.57 -14.67 1.54
C ALA A 254 -12.71 -13.41 1.67
N VAL A 255 -12.27 -13.11 2.90
CA VAL A 255 -11.28 -12.07 3.18
C VAL A 255 -10.10 -12.71 3.90
N VAL A 256 -8.88 -12.47 3.44
CA VAL A 256 -7.64 -12.97 4.06
C VAL A 256 -6.92 -11.78 4.67
N LEU A 257 -6.52 -11.89 5.93
CA LEU A 257 -5.78 -10.86 6.67
C LEU A 257 -4.42 -11.41 7.09
N LEU A 258 -3.35 -10.74 6.69
CA LEU A 258 -2.03 -10.82 7.29
C LEU A 258 -1.94 -9.77 8.40
N PHE A 259 -1.55 -10.18 9.61
CA PHE A 259 -1.44 -9.29 10.76
C PHE A 259 -0.26 -9.69 11.67
N PRO A 260 0.27 -8.75 12.48
CA PRO A 260 1.29 -9.05 13.47
C PRO A 260 0.67 -9.72 14.71
N ILE A 261 1.29 -10.80 15.19
CA ILE A 261 0.98 -11.43 16.46
C ILE A 261 1.51 -10.52 17.57
N THR A 262 0.59 -9.82 18.23
CA THR A 262 0.87 -8.95 19.37
C THR A 262 0.31 -9.53 20.67
N GLU A 263 0.74 -9.01 21.82
CA GLU A 263 0.14 -9.37 23.12
C GLU A 263 -1.37 -9.09 23.16
N SER A 264 -1.83 -8.00 22.53
CA SER A 264 -3.25 -7.65 22.43
C SER A 264 -4.01 -8.70 21.61
N SER A 265 -3.47 -9.13 20.47
CA SER A 265 -4.06 -10.19 19.64
C SER A 265 -4.10 -11.54 20.34
N GLU A 266 -3.04 -11.91 21.06
CA GLU A 266 -2.98 -13.18 21.80
C GLU A 266 -3.91 -13.16 23.03
N THR A 267 -4.05 -12.02 23.68
CA THR A 267 -5.01 -11.86 24.77
C THR A 267 -6.44 -12.01 24.26
N ARG A 268 -6.79 -11.39 23.14
CA ARG A 268 -8.09 -11.61 22.48
C ARG A 268 -8.29 -13.09 22.16
N ARG A 269 -7.30 -13.76 21.56
CA ARG A 269 -7.39 -15.19 21.22
C ARG A 269 -7.68 -16.04 22.45
N ARG A 270 -6.95 -15.84 23.55
CA ARG A 270 -7.18 -16.57 24.81
C ARG A 270 -8.55 -16.26 25.42
N ASN A 271 -9.00 -15.01 25.34
CA ASN A 271 -10.32 -14.61 25.84
C ASN A 271 -11.45 -15.25 25.03
N ASP A 272 -11.33 -15.28 23.70
CA ASP A 272 -12.26 -16.00 22.82
C ASP A 272 -12.32 -17.48 23.19
N GLU A 273 -11.16 -18.15 23.31
CA GLU A 273 -11.09 -19.58 23.65
C GLU A 273 -11.71 -19.87 25.02
N THR A 274 -11.43 -19.01 26.01
CA THR A 274 -12.01 -19.14 27.36
C THR A 274 -13.53 -18.98 27.33
N ARG A 275 -14.02 -17.96 26.61
CA ARG A 275 -15.46 -17.69 26.47
C ARG A 275 -16.16 -18.83 25.76
N ILE A 276 -15.64 -19.29 24.61
CA ILE A 276 -16.22 -20.38 23.83
C ILE A 276 -16.21 -21.69 24.62
N PHE A 277 -15.16 -21.96 25.40
CA PHE A 277 -15.12 -23.14 26.27
C PHE A 277 -16.18 -23.08 27.38
N ALA A 278 -16.42 -21.91 27.96
CA ALA A 278 -17.35 -21.73 29.08
C ALA A 278 -18.82 -21.63 28.64
N GLU A 279 -19.09 -20.92 27.55
CA GLU A 279 -20.43 -20.52 27.11
C GLU A 279 -20.89 -21.27 25.86
N GLY A 280 -19.97 -21.86 25.09
CA GLY A 280 -20.22 -22.40 23.77
C GLY A 280 -20.29 -21.32 22.68
N GLN A 281 -20.55 -21.79 21.46
CA GLN A 281 -20.96 -20.98 20.31
C GLN A 281 -22.01 -21.79 19.51
N ASP A 282 -22.49 -21.28 18.38
CA ASP A 282 -23.48 -22.00 17.59
C ASP A 282 -23.03 -23.45 17.30
N PRO A 283 -23.83 -24.46 17.69
CA PRO A 283 -23.41 -25.86 17.62
C PRO A 283 -23.35 -26.40 16.19
N THR A 284 -23.86 -25.68 15.20
CA THR A 284 -23.85 -26.09 13.79
C THR A 284 -22.58 -25.66 13.05
N ILE A 285 -21.77 -24.76 13.64
CA ILE A 285 -20.58 -24.17 13.00
C ILE A 285 -19.64 -25.23 12.41
N ASP A 286 -19.37 -26.30 13.16
CA ASP A 286 -18.46 -27.38 12.75
C ASP A 286 -18.99 -28.18 11.53
N SER A 287 -20.30 -28.20 11.33
CA SER A 287 -20.95 -28.88 10.21
C SER A 287 -21.11 -28.01 8.97
N LYS A 288 -21.05 -26.68 9.14
CA LYS A 288 -21.28 -25.69 8.07
C LYS A 288 -19.98 -25.09 7.54
N VAL A 289 -18.92 -25.14 8.33
CA VAL A 289 -17.65 -24.50 8.04
C VAL A 289 -16.56 -25.55 7.87
N PHE A 290 -15.84 -25.47 6.76
CA PHE A 290 -14.63 -26.24 6.55
C PHE A 290 -13.48 -25.59 7.34
N TRP A 291 -13.10 -26.21 8.45
CA TRP A 291 -11.97 -25.78 9.27
C TRP A 291 -10.98 -26.92 9.51
N MET A 292 -9.71 -26.54 9.70
CA MET A 292 -8.62 -27.43 10.11
C MET A 292 -7.55 -26.64 10.85
N LYS A 293 -6.89 -27.29 11.80
CA LYS A 293 -5.83 -26.71 12.62
C LYS A 293 -4.53 -26.59 11.82
N GLN A 294 -3.74 -25.56 12.10
CA GLN A 294 -2.37 -25.47 11.60
C GLN A 294 -1.43 -26.23 12.55
N THR A 295 -0.72 -27.21 12.03
CA THR A 295 0.36 -27.94 12.74
C THR A 295 1.71 -27.82 12.04
N ILE A 296 1.72 -27.30 10.81
CA ILE A 296 2.93 -27.06 10.01
C ILE A 296 3.38 -25.61 10.27
N SER A 297 4.62 -25.45 10.72
CA SER A 297 5.22 -24.13 10.94
C SER A 297 5.28 -23.35 9.62
N ASN A 298 5.02 -22.03 9.68
CA ASN A 298 5.02 -21.11 8.53
C ASN A 298 4.05 -21.44 7.38
N ALA A 299 3.12 -22.38 7.58
CA ALA A 299 2.10 -22.72 6.59
C ALA A 299 0.86 -21.80 6.64
N CYS A 300 0.85 -20.73 7.45
CA CYS A 300 -0.34 -19.92 7.71
C CYS A 300 -0.96 -19.32 6.43
N GLY A 301 -0.14 -18.92 5.44
CA GLY A 301 -0.64 -18.49 4.13
C GLY A 301 -1.43 -19.59 3.42
N THR A 302 -0.85 -20.79 3.28
CA THR A 302 -1.55 -21.97 2.73
C THR A 302 -2.83 -22.30 3.50
N MET A 303 -2.80 -22.21 4.84
CA MET A 303 -3.98 -22.45 5.68
C MET A 303 -5.10 -21.47 5.38
N ALA A 304 -4.78 -20.17 5.28
CA ALA A 304 -5.75 -19.14 4.97
C ALA A 304 -6.33 -19.30 3.56
N LEU A 305 -5.53 -19.69 2.56
CA LEU A 305 -6.02 -19.99 1.21
C LEU A 305 -6.95 -21.21 1.18
N LEU A 306 -6.59 -22.29 1.89
CA LEU A 306 -7.43 -23.48 2.01
C LEU A 306 -8.77 -23.14 2.70
N HIS A 307 -8.72 -22.38 3.79
CA HIS A 307 -9.91 -21.91 4.50
C HIS A 307 -10.77 -20.99 3.62
N ALA A 308 -10.17 -20.05 2.90
CA ALA A 308 -10.87 -19.14 1.99
C ALA A 308 -11.57 -19.92 0.86
N ILE A 309 -10.81 -20.70 0.09
CA ILE A 309 -11.31 -21.34 -1.13
C ILE A 309 -12.31 -22.45 -0.79
N LEU A 310 -12.06 -23.28 0.22
CA LEU A 310 -12.93 -24.42 0.55
C LEU A 310 -14.24 -24.02 1.24
N ASN A 311 -14.36 -22.77 1.70
CA ASN A 311 -15.61 -22.19 2.21
C ASN A 311 -16.25 -21.19 1.22
N SER A 312 -15.59 -20.86 0.10
CA SER A 312 -16.04 -19.83 -0.85
C SER A 312 -17.29 -20.19 -1.67
N GLY A 313 -17.57 -21.50 -1.80
CA GLY A 313 -18.57 -22.02 -2.74
C GLY A 313 -18.14 -21.98 -4.22
N VAL A 314 -16.91 -21.57 -4.52
CA VAL A 314 -16.34 -21.59 -5.87
C VAL A 314 -16.19 -23.04 -6.35
N GLN A 315 -16.47 -23.27 -7.64
CA GLN A 315 -16.35 -24.62 -8.21
C GLN A 315 -14.89 -25.01 -8.40
N LEU A 316 -14.53 -26.17 -7.87
CA LEU A 316 -13.21 -26.78 -8.05
C LEU A 316 -13.35 -27.98 -8.98
N GLY A 317 -12.48 -28.08 -9.98
CA GLY A 317 -12.42 -29.27 -10.82
C GLY A 317 -11.99 -30.49 -10.00
N GLU A 318 -12.68 -31.63 -10.12
CA GLU A 318 -12.38 -32.81 -9.29
C GLU A 318 -10.94 -33.33 -9.43
N ASP A 319 -10.32 -33.09 -10.59
CA ASP A 319 -8.95 -33.52 -10.88
C ASP A 319 -7.87 -32.53 -10.43
N THR A 320 -8.26 -31.33 -9.96
CA THR A 320 -7.30 -30.34 -9.44
C THR A 320 -6.72 -30.76 -8.09
N ARG A 321 -5.62 -30.13 -7.68
CA ARG A 321 -4.98 -30.41 -6.39
C ARG A 321 -5.96 -30.11 -5.24
N LEU A 322 -6.65 -28.96 -5.27
CA LEU A 322 -7.70 -28.64 -4.30
C LEU A 322 -8.91 -29.56 -4.41
N GLY A 323 -9.36 -29.93 -5.61
CA GLY A 323 -10.50 -30.84 -5.80
C GLY A 323 -10.24 -32.22 -5.19
N LYS A 324 -9.05 -32.79 -5.42
CA LYS A 324 -8.61 -34.05 -4.81
C LYS A 324 -8.52 -33.95 -3.29
N PHE A 325 -7.87 -32.91 -2.78
CA PHE A 325 -7.73 -32.71 -1.34
C PHE A 325 -9.08 -32.51 -0.64
N TYR A 326 -9.97 -31.71 -1.23
CA TYR A 326 -11.32 -31.49 -0.69
C TYR A 326 -12.14 -32.79 -0.67
N LYS A 327 -12.04 -33.61 -1.72
CA LYS A 327 -12.72 -34.92 -1.79
C LYS A 327 -12.28 -35.86 -0.66
N GLU A 328 -11.01 -35.83 -0.28
CA GLU A 328 -10.50 -36.60 0.86
C GLU A 328 -10.92 -36.01 2.21
N CYS A 329 -11.04 -34.68 2.31
CA CYS A 329 -11.29 -33.96 3.56
C CYS A 329 -12.76 -33.72 3.93
N LYS A 330 -13.69 -33.73 2.97
CA LYS A 330 -15.07 -33.23 3.17
C LYS A 330 -15.83 -33.92 4.31
N ASP A 331 -15.66 -35.23 4.48
CA ASP A 331 -16.37 -36.04 5.48
C ASP A 331 -15.52 -36.32 6.73
N LYS A 332 -14.39 -35.61 6.88
CA LYS A 332 -13.40 -35.82 7.95
C LYS A 332 -13.48 -34.76 9.04
N THR A 333 -13.05 -35.11 10.25
CA THR A 333 -12.92 -34.14 11.35
C THR A 333 -11.75 -33.17 11.09
N PRO A 334 -11.72 -31.99 11.74
CA PRO A 334 -10.57 -31.08 11.64
C PRO A 334 -9.21 -31.72 11.93
N GLU A 335 -9.13 -32.65 12.89
CA GLU A 335 -7.92 -33.39 13.25
C GLU A 335 -7.49 -34.39 12.18
N GLU A 336 -8.45 -34.96 11.45
CA GLU A 336 -8.16 -35.86 10.34
C GLU A 336 -7.75 -35.07 9.08
N ARG A 337 -8.38 -33.92 8.84
CA ARG A 337 -8.04 -32.99 7.74
C ARG A 337 -6.60 -32.51 7.85
N VAL A 338 -6.14 -32.13 9.04
CA VAL A 338 -4.75 -31.68 9.23
C VAL A 338 -3.75 -32.83 9.03
N LYS A 339 -4.05 -34.06 9.45
CA LYS A 339 -3.17 -35.22 9.18
C LYS A 339 -3.02 -35.51 7.68
N LEU A 340 -4.09 -35.29 6.91
CA LEU A 340 -4.01 -35.36 5.45
C LEU A 340 -3.12 -34.23 4.90
N LEU A 341 -3.25 -33.01 5.43
CA LEU A 341 -2.40 -31.89 5.02
C LEU A 341 -0.92 -32.14 5.32
N GLU A 342 -0.60 -32.75 6.46
CA GLU A 342 0.78 -33.09 6.87
C GLU A 342 1.44 -34.16 5.97
N THR A 343 0.64 -35.02 5.35
CA THR A 343 1.14 -36.18 4.58
C THR A 343 0.98 -36.03 3.08
N THR A 344 0.20 -35.05 2.63
CA THR A 344 -0.03 -34.80 1.21
C THR A 344 1.15 -34.07 0.58
N THR A 345 1.55 -34.50 -0.61
CA THR A 345 2.54 -33.80 -1.43
C THR A 345 1.88 -32.83 -2.41
N LEU A 346 0.57 -32.57 -2.28
CA LEU A 346 -0.20 -31.76 -3.20
C LEU A 346 0.11 -30.26 -3.11
N PHE A 347 0.74 -29.77 -2.03
CA PHE A 347 0.91 -28.33 -1.83
C PHE A 347 2.33 -27.90 -1.45
N SER A 348 3.21 -28.83 -1.09
CA SER A 348 4.53 -28.50 -0.55
C SER A 348 5.44 -27.81 -1.57
N ASP A 349 5.44 -28.30 -2.81
CA ASP A 349 6.17 -27.71 -3.95
C ASP A 349 5.66 -26.29 -4.26
N MET A 350 4.34 -26.13 -4.32
CA MET A 350 3.70 -24.84 -4.61
C MET A 350 3.93 -23.82 -3.50
N HIS A 351 3.92 -24.27 -2.23
CA HIS A 351 4.19 -23.41 -1.09
C HIS A 351 5.63 -22.90 -1.11
N GLU A 352 6.61 -23.76 -1.39
CA GLU A 352 8.02 -23.39 -1.52
C GLU A 352 8.26 -22.45 -2.71
N GLU A 353 7.61 -22.71 -3.85
CA GLU A 353 7.67 -21.86 -5.03
C GLU A 353 7.08 -20.47 -4.76
N ALA A 354 5.86 -20.41 -4.19
CA ALA A 354 5.19 -19.15 -3.86
C ALA A 354 5.97 -18.34 -2.81
N ALA A 355 6.56 -19.00 -1.81
CA ALA A 355 7.42 -18.35 -0.83
C ALA A 355 8.68 -17.74 -1.48
N SER A 356 9.17 -18.34 -2.57
CA SER A 356 10.37 -17.89 -3.29
C SER A 356 10.08 -16.90 -4.42
N SER A 357 8.81 -16.72 -4.83
CA SER A 357 8.40 -15.88 -5.95
C SER A 357 7.98 -14.45 -5.55
N GLY A 358 7.94 -14.14 -4.26
CA GLY A 358 7.60 -12.82 -3.77
C GLY A 358 8.64 -11.75 -4.12
N GLN A 359 8.24 -10.47 -4.08
CA GLN A 359 9.13 -9.33 -4.34
C GLN A 359 10.26 -9.16 -3.30
N THR A 360 10.22 -9.93 -2.21
CA THR A 360 11.18 -9.93 -1.12
C THR A 360 11.92 -11.27 -1.06
N ALA A 361 13.23 -11.24 -0.81
CA ALA A 361 14.00 -12.46 -0.59
C ALA A 361 13.47 -13.25 0.62
N VAL A 362 13.47 -14.58 0.54
CA VAL A 362 13.13 -15.45 1.67
C VAL A 362 14.11 -15.17 2.83
N PRO A 363 13.62 -14.80 4.02
CA PRO A 363 14.50 -14.54 5.17
C PRO A 363 15.33 -15.76 5.56
N THR A 364 16.56 -15.53 6.04
CA THR A 364 17.39 -16.60 6.62
C THR A 364 16.93 -17.03 8.00
N ASP A 365 16.23 -16.15 8.72
CA ASP A 365 15.50 -16.47 9.95
C ASP A 365 14.03 -16.70 9.61
N LEU A 366 13.55 -17.92 9.87
CA LEU A 366 12.18 -18.32 9.59
C LEU A 366 11.23 -17.98 10.75
N ALA A 367 11.74 -17.43 11.86
CA ALA A 367 10.91 -16.88 12.92
C ALA A 367 10.19 -15.63 12.40
N THR A 368 8.86 -15.66 12.42
CA THR A 368 8.03 -14.53 12.01
C THR A 368 6.95 -14.28 13.05
N ASP A 369 6.75 -13.00 13.35
CA ASP A 369 5.63 -12.54 14.16
C ASP A 369 4.42 -12.16 13.29
N LEU A 370 4.42 -12.48 11.98
CA LEU A 370 3.28 -12.25 11.10
C LEU A 370 2.45 -13.52 10.94
N HIS A 371 1.13 -13.36 10.85
CA HIS A 371 0.20 -14.47 10.74
C HIS A 371 -0.94 -14.18 9.78
N PHE A 372 -1.33 -15.18 9.00
CA PHE A 372 -2.52 -15.13 8.15
C PHE A 372 -3.73 -15.72 8.87
N THR A 373 -4.85 -15.03 8.78
CA THR A 373 -6.18 -15.55 9.15
C THR A 373 -7.16 -15.31 8.01
N CYS A 374 -8.27 -16.05 8.00
CA CYS A 374 -9.30 -15.96 6.97
C CYS A 374 -10.66 -15.63 7.61
N PHE A 375 -11.46 -14.84 6.91
CA PHE A 375 -12.84 -14.52 7.25
C PHE A 375 -13.75 -14.97 6.11
N VAL A 376 -14.82 -15.68 6.45
CA VAL A 376 -15.82 -16.18 5.51
C VAL A 376 -17.22 -15.96 6.06
N GLN A 377 -18.22 -16.10 5.19
CA GLN A 377 -19.62 -16.00 5.58
C GLN A 377 -20.27 -17.38 5.62
N ALA A 378 -20.94 -17.74 6.71
CA ALA A 378 -21.61 -19.03 6.85
C ALA A 378 -23.04 -18.89 7.40
N ASN A 379 -23.96 -19.70 6.89
CA ASN A 379 -25.32 -19.79 7.40
C ASN A 379 -25.39 -20.86 8.51
N LEU A 380 -25.46 -20.42 9.76
CA LEU A 380 -25.49 -21.30 10.94
C LEU A 380 -26.93 -21.68 11.38
N GLY A 381 -27.96 -21.09 10.78
CA GLY A 381 -29.34 -21.39 11.13
C GLY A 381 -30.37 -20.70 10.23
N GLU A 382 -31.57 -20.50 10.74
CA GLU A 382 -32.56 -19.61 10.12
C GLU A 382 -32.26 -18.17 10.52
N GLY A 383 -31.79 -17.35 9.58
CA GLY A 383 -31.44 -15.96 9.85
C GLY A 383 -30.44 -15.39 8.86
N GLU A 384 -29.87 -14.26 9.23
CA GLU A 384 -28.76 -13.66 8.48
C GLU A 384 -27.52 -14.57 8.56
N PRO A 385 -26.68 -14.56 7.52
CA PRO A 385 -25.38 -15.20 7.57
C PRO A 385 -24.50 -14.63 8.68
N HIS A 386 -23.53 -15.41 9.17
CA HIS A 386 -22.57 -14.99 10.19
C HIS A 386 -21.17 -14.83 9.61
N LEU A 387 -20.40 -13.88 10.15
CA LEU A 387 -18.97 -13.72 9.90
C LEU A 387 -18.19 -14.74 10.72
N ILE A 388 -17.43 -15.60 10.06
CA ILE A 388 -16.63 -16.64 10.70
C ILE A 388 -15.15 -16.36 10.52
N GLU A 389 -14.40 -16.30 11.63
CA GLU A 389 -12.94 -16.22 11.61
C GLU A 389 -12.32 -17.63 11.67
N LEU A 390 -11.45 -17.91 10.69
CA LEU A 390 -10.75 -19.17 10.48
C LEU A 390 -9.25 -18.94 10.66
N ASP A 391 -8.80 -19.12 11.90
CA ASP A 391 -7.38 -19.07 12.26
C ASP A 391 -6.90 -20.47 12.65
N GLY A 392 -5.90 -20.99 11.94
CA GLY A 392 -5.34 -22.31 12.20
C GLY A 392 -4.64 -22.46 13.56
N ARG A 393 -4.27 -21.36 14.24
CA ARG A 393 -3.65 -21.38 15.59
C ARG A 393 -4.67 -21.57 16.70
N ARG A 394 -5.97 -21.41 16.42
CA ARG A 394 -7.06 -21.54 17.40
C ARG A 394 -7.46 -23.01 17.62
N THR A 395 -8.37 -23.23 18.56
CA THR A 395 -8.98 -24.54 18.83
C THR A 395 -10.12 -24.91 17.89
N GLY A 396 -10.66 -23.94 17.13
CA GLY A 396 -11.74 -24.12 16.18
C GLY A 396 -12.09 -22.81 15.45
N PRO A 397 -13.08 -22.83 14.55
CA PRO A 397 -13.62 -21.61 13.93
C PRO A 397 -14.29 -20.73 15.00
N VAL A 398 -14.32 -19.41 14.77
CA VAL A 398 -14.93 -18.46 15.71
C VAL A 398 -16.05 -17.68 15.04
N ASP A 399 -17.26 -17.78 15.59
CA ASP A 399 -18.40 -16.95 15.18
C ASP A 399 -18.24 -15.51 15.68
N ARG A 400 -18.27 -14.55 14.76
CA ARG A 400 -18.19 -13.10 15.02
C ARG A 400 -19.54 -12.39 14.94
N GLY A 401 -20.63 -13.12 14.75
CA GLY A 401 -22.00 -12.61 14.68
C GLY A 401 -22.46 -12.32 13.25
N ALA A 402 -23.62 -11.65 13.14
CA ALA A 402 -24.30 -11.42 11.87
C ALA A 402 -23.47 -10.62 10.85
N SER A 403 -23.60 -10.98 9.58
CA SER A 403 -22.85 -10.46 8.45
C SER A 403 -23.72 -10.45 7.19
N GLU A 404 -24.25 -9.29 6.84
CA GLU A 404 -25.01 -9.09 5.59
C GLU A 404 -24.07 -8.93 4.39
N ASP A 405 -23.04 -8.09 4.51
CA ASP A 405 -21.95 -7.94 3.53
C ASP A 405 -20.62 -8.39 4.17
N LEU A 406 -20.09 -9.51 3.68
CA LEU A 406 -18.84 -10.10 4.15
C LEU A 406 -17.68 -9.10 4.22
N LEU A 407 -17.49 -8.30 3.16
CA LEU A 407 -16.33 -7.41 3.08
C LEU A 407 -16.44 -6.27 4.09
N ALA A 408 -17.61 -5.62 4.16
CA ALA A 408 -17.85 -4.52 5.07
C ALA A 408 -17.81 -4.97 6.54
N THR A 409 -18.47 -6.10 6.86
CA THR A 409 -18.48 -6.64 8.22
C THR A 409 -17.10 -7.13 8.65
N ALA A 410 -16.34 -7.81 7.76
CA ALA A 410 -14.95 -8.19 8.04
C ALA A 410 -14.06 -6.95 8.23
N ALA A 411 -14.14 -5.95 7.34
CA ALA A 411 -13.33 -4.73 7.44
C ALA A 411 -13.59 -3.97 8.75
N ALA A 412 -14.85 -3.81 9.15
CA ALA A 412 -15.21 -3.18 10.42
C ALA A 412 -14.67 -3.99 11.62
N TRP A 413 -14.84 -5.32 11.60
CA TRP A 413 -14.33 -6.19 12.65
C TRP A 413 -12.80 -6.11 12.77
N ILE A 414 -12.10 -6.18 11.64
CA ILE A 414 -10.63 -6.10 11.55
C ILE A 414 -10.14 -4.74 12.04
N LYS A 415 -10.80 -3.63 11.65
CA LYS A 415 -10.45 -2.29 12.11
C LYS A 415 -10.46 -2.21 13.64
N SER A 416 -11.59 -2.57 14.27
CA SER A 416 -11.75 -2.43 15.72
C SER A 416 -10.97 -3.44 16.54
N ASN A 417 -10.74 -4.65 16.03
CA ASN A 417 -10.13 -5.72 16.82
C ASN A 417 -8.65 -5.92 16.49
N TYR A 418 -8.22 -5.73 15.26
CA TYR A 418 -6.84 -5.95 14.85
C TYR A 418 -6.07 -4.63 14.76
N VAL A 419 -6.55 -3.68 13.96
CA VAL A 419 -5.82 -2.44 13.64
C VAL A 419 -5.77 -1.48 14.82
N GLU A 420 -6.91 -1.13 15.43
CA GLU A 420 -6.98 -0.19 16.57
C GLU A 420 -6.29 -0.73 17.85
N SER A 421 -5.98 -2.03 17.87
CA SER A 421 -5.39 -2.72 19.04
C SER A 421 -3.85 -2.69 19.08
N THR A 422 -3.21 -2.10 18.09
CA THR A 422 -1.74 -2.03 17.96
C THR A 422 -1.29 -0.77 17.23
N THR A 423 -0.06 -0.36 17.47
CA THR A 423 0.65 0.66 16.69
C THR A 423 1.32 0.10 15.44
N SER A 424 1.38 -1.23 15.30
CA SER A 424 1.99 -1.87 14.14
C SER A 424 1.23 -1.53 12.86
N ILE A 425 1.98 -1.45 11.77
CA ILE A 425 1.47 -1.20 10.42
C ILE A 425 1.58 -2.42 9.52
N GLN A 426 2.06 -3.56 10.03
CA GLN A 426 2.35 -4.75 9.24
C GLN A 426 1.08 -5.57 8.95
N PHE A 427 0.13 -4.95 8.27
CA PHE A 427 -1.13 -5.56 7.86
C PHE A 427 -1.21 -5.62 6.35
N SER A 428 -1.68 -6.73 5.81
CA SER A 428 -2.15 -6.82 4.42
C SER A 428 -3.50 -7.54 4.40
N MET A 429 -4.41 -7.15 3.50
CA MET A 429 -5.74 -7.75 3.41
C MET A 429 -6.09 -7.93 1.94
N MET A 430 -6.65 -9.08 1.65
CA MET A 430 -7.10 -9.42 0.32
C MET A 430 -8.52 -9.97 0.36
N ALA A 431 -9.24 -9.81 -0.74
CA ALA A 431 -10.55 -10.40 -0.94
C ALA A 431 -10.48 -11.46 -2.05
N LEU A 432 -11.04 -12.64 -1.81
CA LEU A 432 -11.33 -13.61 -2.86
C LEU A 432 -12.61 -13.18 -3.58
N VAL A 433 -12.50 -12.77 -4.84
CA VAL A 433 -13.59 -12.23 -5.64
C VAL A 433 -13.94 -13.14 -6.82
N GLY A 434 -15.21 -13.15 -7.22
CA GLY A 434 -15.67 -13.93 -8.36
C GLY A 434 -15.24 -13.32 -9.71
N GLY A 435 -14.94 -14.19 -10.68
CA GLY A 435 -14.45 -13.82 -12.01
C GLY A 435 -13.01 -14.27 -12.24
N PRO A 436 -12.59 -14.44 -13.52
CA PRO A 436 -11.20 -14.80 -13.82
C PRO A 436 -10.24 -13.73 -13.32
N ALA A 437 -9.04 -14.13 -12.92
CA ALA A 437 -7.94 -13.19 -12.68
C ALA A 437 -7.75 -12.32 -13.94
N LYS A 438 -7.55 -11.00 -13.78
CA LYS A 438 -7.20 -10.15 -14.91
C LYS A 438 -5.85 -10.62 -15.46
N GLU A 439 -5.81 -10.92 -16.76
CA GLU A 439 -4.58 -11.30 -17.49
C GLU A 439 -3.58 -10.15 -17.61
#